data_AF-A0A1W1I6S3-F1
#
_entry.id   AF-A0A1W1I6S3-F1
#
_cell.length_a   1.000
_cell.length_b   1.000
_cell.length_c   1.000
_cell.angle_alpha   90.00
_cell.angle_beta   90.00
_cell.angle_gamma   90.00
#
_symmetry.space_group_name_H-M   'P 1'
#
loop_
_entity.id
_entity.type
_entity.pdbx_description
1 polymer ?
#
loop_
_entity_poly.entity_id
_entity_poly.type
_entity_poly.pdbx_seq_one_letter_code
_entity_poly.pdbx_strand_id
1 'polypeptide(L)'
;MPNVQQELGLSDEQFGKLQLFNRILISYNDFRQVFEVASLMLDGDLYRNYPRENRQLVIALNMAAVIAYSRPFLNSGGELAHNRLPRRVLRDFTAEELNIHEQGLNDRNTTMAHSDAD
;
A
#
# COMPACT_ATOMS: atom_id res chain seq x y z
N MET A 1 -10.09 1.18 29.30
CA MET A 1 -10.80 0.45 28.23
C MET A 1 -10.05 -0.85 28.04
N PRO A 2 -10.73 -2.01 27.98
CA PRO A 2 -10.06 -3.25 27.56
C PRO A 2 -9.46 -3.06 26.17
N ASN A 3 -8.30 -3.67 25.90
CA ASN A 3 -7.73 -3.64 24.55
C ASN A 3 -8.48 -4.63 23.63
N VAL A 4 -8.30 -4.53 22.31
CA VAL A 4 -9.04 -5.36 21.33
C VAL A 4 -8.86 -6.86 21.61
N GLN A 5 -7.69 -7.27 22.11
CA GLN A 5 -7.43 -8.65 22.51
C GLN A 5 -8.36 -9.11 23.65
N GLN A 6 -8.50 -8.28 24.69
CA GLN A 6 -9.35 -8.56 25.85
C GLN A 6 -10.83 -8.57 25.49
N GLU A 7 -11.27 -7.69 24.58
CA GLU A 7 -12.66 -7.67 24.09
C GLU A 7 -13.05 -8.94 23.33
N LEU A 8 -12.11 -9.52 22.58
CA LEU A 8 -12.33 -10.73 21.80
C LEU A 8 -12.07 -12.03 22.58
N GLY A 9 -11.59 -11.95 23.83
CA GLY A 9 -11.28 -13.10 24.66
C GLY A 9 -10.19 -14.02 24.08
N LEU A 10 -9.24 -13.46 23.33
CA LEU A 10 -8.21 -14.23 22.60
C LEU A 10 -6.96 -14.43 23.46
N SER A 11 -6.38 -15.63 23.40
CA SER A 11 -5.03 -15.87 23.90
C SER A 11 -3.99 -15.07 23.10
N ASP A 12 -2.78 -14.88 23.65
CA ASP A 12 -1.69 -14.19 22.95
C ASP A 12 -1.37 -14.83 21.59
N GLU A 13 -1.39 -16.15 21.51
CA GLU A 13 -1.15 -16.89 20.26
C GLU A 13 -2.27 -16.62 19.23
N GLN A 14 -3.53 -16.66 19.66
CA GLN A 14 -4.68 -16.40 18.80
C GLN A 14 -4.69 -14.95 18.30
N PHE A 15 -4.37 -14.00 19.18
CA PHE A 15 -4.28 -12.59 18.83
C PHE A 15 -3.13 -12.34 17.84
N GLY A 16 -1.96 -12.96 18.04
CA GLY A 16 -0.85 -12.90 17.09
C GLY A 16 -1.21 -13.47 15.72
N LYS A 17 -1.93 -14.59 15.66
CA LYS A 17 -2.46 -15.16 14.39
C LYS A 17 -3.44 -14.22 13.71
N LEU A 18 -4.34 -13.59 14.47
CA LEU A 18 -5.29 -12.60 13.96
C LEU A 18 -4.58 -11.38 13.36
N GLN A 19 -3.55 -10.87 14.03
CA GLN A 19 -2.73 -9.77 13.51
C GLN A 19 -2.02 -10.15 12.19
N LEU A 20 -1.44 -11.35 12.11
CA LEU A 20 -0.82 -11.84 10.88
C LEU A 20 -1.83 -12.03 9.74
N PHE A 21 -3.02 -12.54 10.04
CA PHE A 21 -4.10 -12.67 9.06
C PHE A 21 -4.56 -11.30 8.56
N ASN A 22 -4.85 -10.35 9.46
CA ASN A 22 -5.26 -9.00 9.11
C ASN A 22 -4.21 -8.28 8.27
N ARG A 23 -2.92 -8.43 8.58
CA ARG A 23 -1.83 -7.91 7.75
C ARG A 23 -1.91 -8.40 6.31
N ILE A 24 -2.11 -9.70 6.10
CA ILE A 24 -2.22 -10.28 4.75
C ILE A 24 -3.47 -9.76 4.05
N LEU A 25 -4.60 -9.74 4.75
CA LEU A 25 -5.89 -9.30 4.19
C LEU A 25 -5.86 -7.82 3.76
N ILE A 26 -5.34 -6.95 4.61
CA ILE A 26 -5.19 -5.52 4.31
C ILE A 26 -4.24 -5.34 3.12
N SER A 27 -3.09 -6.02 3.14
CA SER A 27 -2.12 -5.93 2.04
C SER A 27 -2.70 -6.42 0.72
N TYR A 28 -3.50 -7.49 0.74
CA TYR A 28 -4.19 -7.99 -0.44
C TYR A 28 -5.15 -6.95 -1.03
N ASN A 29 -5.94 -6.28 -0.17
CA ASN A 29 -6.85 -5.23 -0.62
C ASN A 29 -6.09 -4.03 -1.22
N ASP A 30 -4.98 -3.62 -0.60
CA ASP A 30 -4.11 -2.57 -1.13
C ASP A 30 -3.54 -2.96 -2.51
N PHE A 31 -3.01 -4.18 -2.68
CA PHE A 31 -2.50 -4.64 -3.98
C PHE A 31 -3.59 -4.75 -5.04
N ARG A 32 -4.79 -5.22 -4.65
CA ARG A 32 -5.95 -5.26 -5.55
C ARG A 32 -6.33 -3.86 -6.02
N GLN A 33 -6.32 -2.88 -5.12
CA GLN A 33 -6.59 -1.48 -5.48
C GLN A 33 -5.55 -0.94 -6.48
N VAL A 34 -4.26 -1.20 -6.25
CA VAL A 34 -3.20 -0.80 -7.18
C VAL A 34 -3.41 -1.43 -8.56
N PHE A 35 -3.70 -2.73 -8.58
CA PHE A 35 -3.96 -3.45 -9.82
C PHE A 35 -5.14 -2.85 -10.58
N GLU A 36 -6.28 -2.63 -9.93
CA GLU A 36 -7.48 -2.04 -10.55
C GLU A 36 -7.19 -0.63 -11.10
N VAL A 37 -6.45 0.21 -10.36
CA VAL A 37 -6.07 1.56 -10.81
C VAL A 37 -5.09 1.50 -11.99
N ALA A 38 -4.08 0.65 -11.92
CA ALA A 38 -3.09 0.50 -12.99
C ALA A 38 -3.74 -0.02 -14.28
N SER A 39 -4.61 -1.04 -14.17
CA SER A 39 -5.41 -1.54 -15.29
C SER A 39 -6.28 -0.45 -15.89
N LEU A 40 -7.00 0.33 -15.07
CA LEU A 40 -7.81 1.45 -15.55
C LEU A 40 -6.97 2.46 -16.35
N MET A 41 -5.77 2.78 -15.88
CA MET A 41 -4.88 3.72 -16.53
C MET A 41 -4.30 3.20 -17.85
N LEU A 42 -3.91 1.93 -17.88
CA LEU A 42 -3.30 1.28 -19.05
C LEU A 42 -4.36 0.92 -20.11
N ASP A 43 -5.42 0.23 -19.71
CA ASP A 43 -6.49 -0.22 -20.61
C ASP A 43 -7.32 0.96 -21.13
N GLY A 44 -7.45 2.01 -20.31
CA GLY A 44 -8.09 3.27 -20.69
C GLY A 44 -7.21 4.21 -21.51
N ASP A 45 -5.94 3.86 -21.76
CA ASP A 45 -4.96 4.68 -22.49
C ASP A 45 -4.91 6.14 -21.98
N LEU A 46 -5.03 6.32 -20.66
CA LEU A 46 -5.23 7.64 -20.05
C LEU A 46 -4.02 8.57 -20.23
N TYR A 47 -2.86 8.03 -20.60
CA TYR A 47 -1.65 8.78 -20.87
C TYR A 47 -1.51 9.28 -22.30
N ARG A 48 -2.30 8.80 -23.27
CA ARG A 48 -2.12 9.07 -24.70
C ARG A 48 -1.89 10.55 -25.04
N ASN A 49 -2.67 11.42 -24.40
CA ASN A 49 -2.66 12.87 -24.61
C ASN A 49 -2.20 13.64 -23.35
N TYR A 50 -1.62 12.96 -22.37
CA TYR A 50 -1.09 13.62 -21.18
C TYR A 50 0.12 14.52 -21.53
N PRO A 51 0.26 15.73 -20.95
CA PRO A 51 -0.58 16.34 -19.93
C PRO A 51 -1.70 17.26 -20.46
N ARG A 52 -2.00 17.24 -21.78
CA ARG A 52 -2.99 18.14 -22.38
C ARG A 52 -4.42 17.75 -22.02
N GLU A 53 -4.70 16.46 -21.93
CA GLU A 53 -5.97 15.89 -21.50
C GLU A 53 -5.79 15.05 -20.23
N ASN A 54 -6.86 14.91 -19.45
CA ASN A 54 -6.92 14.04 -18.27
C ASN A 54 -5.85 14.30 -17.20
N ARG A 55 -5.16 15.45 -17.22
CA ARG A 55 -4.01 15.74 -16.35
C ARG A 55 -4.30 15.47 -14.88
N GLN A 56 -5.39 16.04 -14.35
CA GLN A 56 -5.77 15.89 -12.94
C GLN A 56 -6.13 14.44 -12.62
N LEU A 57 -6.83 13.77 -13.53
CA LEU A 57 -7.22 12.36 -13.35
C LEU A 57 -5.99 11.46 -13.32
N VAL A 58 -5.08 11.61 -14.28
CA VAL A 58 -3.82 10.85 -14.33
C VAL A 58 -3.00 11.09 -13.06
N ILE A 59 -2.85 12.35 -12.62
CA ILE A 59 -2.14 12.67 -11.37
C ILE A 59 -2.81 11.98 -10.17
N ALA A 60 -4.12 12.10 -10.04
CA ALA A 60 -4.86 11.52 -8.91
C ALA A 60 -4.77 9.99 -8.89
N LEU A 61 -4.88 9.33 -10.05
CA LEU A 61 -4.76 7.87 -10.15
C LEU A 61 -3.34 7.38 -9.88
N ASN A 62 -2.31 8.10 -10.36
CA ASN A 62 -0.91 7.79 -10.00
C ASN A 62 -0.69 7.90 -8.49
N MET A 63 -1.19 8.97 -7.86
CA MET A 63 -1.11 9.12 -6.42
C MET A 63 -1.81 7.99 -5.68
N ALA A 64 -3.02 7.62 -6.11
CA ALA A 64 -3.78 6.52 -5.52
C ALA A 64 -3.02 5.19 -5.63
N ALA A 65 -2.44 4.90 -6.80
CA ALA A 65 -1.64 3.70 -7.04
C ALA A 65 -0.38 3.67 -6.16
N VAL A 66 0.40 4.76 -6.11
CA VAL A 66 1.62 4.83 -5.29
C VAL A 66 1.33 4.68 -3.80
N ILE A 67 0.29 5.34 -3.31
CA ILE A 67 -0.13 5.25 -1.89
C ILE A 67 -0.57 3.83 -1.56
N ALA A 68 -1.48 3.25 -2.35
CA ALA A 68 -1.98 1.90 -2.12
C ALA A 68 -0.84 0.87 -2.18
N TYR A 69 0.08 0.98 -3.14
CA TYR A 69 1.21 0.07 -3.27
C TYR A 69 2.16 0.13 -2.08
N SER A 70 2.37 1.32 -1.53
CA SER A 70 3.34 1.56 -0.47
C SER A 70 2.83 1.14 0.91
N ARG A 71 1.52 1.20 1.16
CA ARG A 71 0.91 0.89 2.48
C ARG A 71 1.33 -0.47 3.06
N PRO A 72 1.32 -1.59 2.31
CA PRO A 72 1.79 -2.88 2.81
C PRO A 72 3.23 -2.87 3.33
N PHE A 73 4.05 -1.93 2.85
CA PHE A 73 5.49 -1.88 3.14
C PHE A 73 5.87 -0.78 4.14
N LEU A 74 4.91 -0.03 4.66
CA LEU A 74 5.15 1.05 5.61
C LEU A 74 4.52 0.71 6.96
N ASN A 75 5.05 1.33 8.01
CA ASN A 75 4.45 1.19 9.35
C ASN A 75 3.17 2.02 9.40
N SER A 76 2.05 1.36 9.67
CA SER A 76 0.79 2.02 10.03
C SER A 76 0.61 2.04 11.55
N GLY A 77 0.07 3.14 12.07
CA GLY A 77 -0.30 3.27 13.48
C GLY A 77 -1.67 2.65 13.73
N GLY A 78 -1.72 1.55 14.48
CA GLY A 78 -2.97 0.92 14.93
C GLY A 78 -2.74 -0.47 15.52
N GLU A 79 -3.45 -0.81 16.60
CA GLU A 79 -3.28 -2.07 17.37
C GLU A 79 -3.48 -3.33 16.51
N LEU A 80 -4.39 -3.26 15.54
CA LEU A 80 -4.65 -4.32 14.56
C LEU A 80 -3.89 -4.14 13.24
N ALA A 81 -3.33 -2.94 13.01
CA ALA A 81 -2.72 -2.53 11.74
C ALA A 81 -1.23 -2.90 11.67
N HIS A 82 -0.63 -3.37 12.77
CA HIS A 82 0.76 -3.75 12.81
C HIS A 82 1.05 -5.01 11.97
N ASN A 83 1.65 -4.79 10.79
CA ASN A 83 3.05 -5.12 10.51
C ASN A 83 3.31 -4.91 9.01
N ARG A 84 4.24 -4.03 8.64
CA ARG A 84 4.82 -3.94 7.29
C ARG A 84 5.11 -5.34 6.76
N LEU A 85 4.62 -5.77 5.59
CA LEU A 85 4.97 -7.06 4.96
C LEU A 85 6.49 -7.32 5.02
N PRO A 86 6.89 -8.56 5.33
CA PRO A 86 8.30 -8.83 5.58
C PRO A 86 9.05 -8.81 4.25
N ARG A 87 10.27 -8.26 4.19
CA ARG A 87 11.03 -8.10 2.93
C ARG A 87 11.17 -9.39 2.13
N ARG A 88 11.09 -10.56 2.77
CA ARG A 88 11.05 -11.88 2.12
C ARG A 88 9.93 -12.04 1.08
N VAL A 89 8.85 -11.25 1.13
CA VAL A 89 7.80 -11.29 0.09
C VAL A 89 8.32 -10.79 -1.27
N LEU A 90 9.42 -10.06 -1.28
CA LEU A 90 10.08 -9.54 -2.47
C LEU A 90 11.17 -10.49 -2.99
N ARG A 91 11.32 -11.69 -2.43
CA ARG A 91 12.43 -12.60 -2.76
C ARG A 91 12.46 -12.97 -4.24
N ASP A 92 11.28 -13.06 -4.85
CA ASP A 92 11.14 -13.50 -6.23
C ASP A 92 11.11 -12.32 -7.22
N PHE A 93 11.33 -11.07 -6.74
CA PHE A 93 11.45 -9.90 -7.60
C PHE A 93 12.79 -9.92 -8.34
N THR A 94 12.75 -9.55 -9.60
CA THR A 94 13.91 -9.20 -10.42
C THR A 94 14.55 -7.89 -9.94
N ALA A 95 15.76 -7.60 -10.43
CA ALA A 95 16.44 -6.34 -10.13
C ALA A 95 15.62 -5.11 -10.58
N GLU A 96 14.92 -5.22 -11.71
CA GLU A 96 14.06 -4.15 -12.22
C GLU A 96 12.83 -3.95 -11.32
N GLU A 97 12.14 -5.03 -10.93
CA GLU A 97 10.99 -4.96 -10.02
C GLU A 97 11.38 -4.43 -8.64
N LEU A 98 12.57 -4.78 -8.13
CA LEU A 98 13.11 -4.20 -6.90
C LEU A 98 13.38 -2.71 -7.05
N ASN A 99 13.91 -2.26 -8.19
CA ASN A 99 14.11 -0.84 -8.43
C ASN A 99 12.78 -0.07 -8.47
N ILE A 100 11.77 -0.61 -9.15
CA ILE A 100 10.41 -0.04 -9.17
C ILE A 100 9.81 0.00 -7.76
N HIS A 101 10.02 -1.06 -6.97
CA HIS A 101 9.58 -1.12 -5.57
C HIS A 101 10.19 0.01 -4.73
N GLU A 102 11.51 0.16 -4.75
CA GLU A 102 12.20 1.18 -3.96
C GLU A 102 11.83 2.59 -4.44
N GLN A 103 11.69 2.80 -5.77
CA GLN A 103 11.22 4.07 -6.32
C GLN A 103 9.81 4.42 -5.83
N GLY A 104 8.86 3.46 -5.86
CA GLY A 104 7.49 3.70 -5.40
C GLY A 104 7.41 4.08 -3.92
N LEU A 105 8.22 3.43 -3.07
CA LEU A 105 8.32 3.80 -1.65
C LEU A 105 8.93 5.20 -1.47
N ASN A 106 9.97 5.52 -2.25
CA ASN A 106 10.60 6.83 -2.23
C ASN A 106 9.64 7.95 -2.67
N ASP A 107 8.94 7.75 -3.79
CA ASP A 107 7.97 8.73 -4.33
C ASP A 107 6.85 9.01 -3.34
N ARG A 108 6.33 7.97 -2.66
CA ARG A 108 5.36 8.15 -1.58
C ARG A 108 5.94 9.04 -0.48
N ASN A 109 7.15 8.73 0.00
CA ASN A 109 7.75 9.43 1.14
C ASN A 109 8.25 10.85 0.83
N THR A 110 8.58 11.15 -0.43
CA THR A 110 9.18 12.44 -0.83
C THR A 110 8.25 13.33 -1.62
N THR A 111 7.31 12.78 -2.38
CA THR A 111 6.45 13.59 -3.27
C THR A 111 5.03 13.70 -2.72
N MET A 112 4.60 12.74 -1.89
CA MET A 112 3.21 12.63 -1.42
C MET A 112 3.04 12.75 0.10
N ALA A 113 4.09 12.53 0.89
CA ALA A 113 4.05 12.64 2.35
C ALA A 113 4.41 14.03 2.91
N HIS A 114 4.54 15.06 2.06
CA HIS A 114 4.78 16.45 2.48
C HIS A 114 3.51 17.21 2.89
N SER A 115 2.39 16.53 3.15
CA SER A 115 1.18 17.18 3.71
C SER A 115 1.18 17.30 5.24
N ASP A 116 2.14 16.69 5.94
CA ASP A 116 2.21 16.71 7.42
C ASP A 116 3.43 17.47 7.97
N ALA A 117 4.04 18.32 7.15
CA ALA A 117 5.09 19.25 7.57
C ALA A 117 4.54 20.69 7.59
N ASP A 118 3.55 20.93 8.46
CA ASP A 118 3.31 22.18 9.20
C ASP A 118 2.32 21.93 10.35
#